data_AF-A0A8H4KEU4-F1
#
_entry.id   AF-A0A8H4KEU4-F1
#
_cell.length_a   1.000
_cell.length_b   1.000
_cell.length_c   1.000
_cell.angle_alpha   90.00
_cell.angle_beta   90.00
_cell.angle_gamma   90.00
#
_symmetry.space_group_name_H-M   'P 1'
#
loop_
_entity.id
_entity.type
_entity.pdbx_description
1 polymer ?
#
loop_
_entity_poly.entity_id
_entity_poly.type
_entity_poly.pdbx_seq_one_letter_code
_entity_poly.pdbx_strand_id
1 'polypeptide(L)'
;MSGATVTLNTPQDGDIMYTVQQNEFKEAEYGGEGNKTIFDWSFGPVMNQGCIDLNTYEIKITPTYNGIQAGTLDGSLKDGMGINLDLFTAKGSQRWYLKNGNEIWTNLDIKIVFDGSFQGDYKIMSF
;
A
#
# COMPACT_ATOMS: atom_id res chain seq x y z
N MET A 1 14.49 12.97 -11.10
CA MET A 1 15.19 12.27 -10.01
C MET A 1 14.18 11.98 -8.92
N SER A 2 13.94 10.72 -8.56
CA SER A 2 13.10 10.34 -7.42
C SER A 2 14.01 9.80 -6.32
N GLY A 3 13.96 10.38 -5.12
CA GLY A 3 14.69 9.93 -3.93
C GLY A 3 13.72 9.56 -2.81
N ALA A 4 14.19 8.81 -1.82
CA ALA A 4 13.46 8.56 -0.57
C ALA A 4 13.81 9.64 0.45
N THR A 5 12.84 10.04 1.29
CA THR A 5 13.12 10.95 2.41
C THR A 5 13.73 10.16 3.56
N VAL A 6 14.88 10.62 4.03
CA VAL A 6 15.64 10.01 5.13
C VAL A 6 15.95 11.07 6.18
N THR A 7 16.13 10.63 7.43
CA THR A 7 16.69 11.44 8.50
C THR A 7 18.17 11.08 8.65
N LEU A 8 19.03 12.11 8.63
CA LEU A 8 20.45 12.00 8.94
C LEU A 8 20.64 12.36 10.42
N ASN A 9 21.11 11.42 11.23
CA ASN A 9 21.43 11.67 12.62
C ASN A 9 22.93 11.93 12.76
N THR A 10 23.26 13.03 13.45
CA THR A 10 24.63 13.42 13.78
C THR A 10 25.18 12.53 14.90
N PRO A 11 26.47 12.12 14.85
CA PRO A 11 27.10 11.37 15.93
C PRO A 11 27.06 12.13 17.26
N GLN A 12 27.03 11.39 18.38
CA GLN A 12 27.23 11.98 19.73
C GLN A 12 28.72 12.24 19.98
N ASP A 13 29.03 13.05 21.00
CA ASP A 13 30.41 13.43 21.32
C ASP A 13 31.30 12.19 21.55
N GLY A 14 32.34 12.07 20.72
CA GLY A 14 33.28 10.94 20.73
C GLY A 14 33.05 9.90 19.62
N ASP A 15 31.89 9.91 18.97
CA ASP A 15 31.59 9.05 17.83
C ASP A 15 31.87 9.74 16.49
N ILE A 16 32.21 8.94 15.46
CA ILE A 16 32.51 9.42 14.11
C ILE A 16 31.50 8.98 13.05
N MET A 17 30.54 8.13 13.41
CA MET A 17 29.63 7.48 12.45
C MET A 17 28.27 8.17 12.42
N TYR A 18 27.93 8.74 11.27
CA TYR A 18 26.59 9.25 10.99
C TYR A 18 25.64 8.08 10.72
N THR A 19 24.38 8.21 11.11
CA THR A 19 23.36 7.23 10.73
C THR A 19 22.34 7.86 9.79
N VAL A 20 21.94 7.11 8.78
CA VAL A 20 20.87 7.48 7.86
C VAL A 20 19.74 6.49 8.08
N GLN A 21 18.59 6.98 8.49
CA GLN A 21 17.37 6.19 8.63
C GLN A 21 16.36 6.67 7.61
N GLN A 22 15.77 5.74 6.87
CA GLN A 22 14.57 6.05 6.12
C GLN A 22 13.46 6.41 7.11
N ASN A 23 12.71 7.48 6.81
CA ASN A 23 11.59 7.87 7.66
C ASN A 23 10.57 6.72 7.72
N GLU A 24 9.99 6.52 8.90
CA GLU A 24 8.99 5.49 9.10
C GLU A 24 7.77 5.72 8.19
N PHE A 25 7.18 4.60 7.78
CA PHE A 25 5.86 4.58 7.19
C PHE A 25 4.89 5.27 8.16
N LYS A 26 4.08 6.19 7.65
CA LYS A 26 2.93 6.63 8.43
C LYS A 26 1.87 5.55 8.32
N GLU A 27 1.58 4.89 9.43
CA GLU A 27 0.40 4.06 9.54
C GLU A 27 -0.81 4.95 9.26
N ALA A 28 -1.64 4.54 8.31
CA ALA A 28 -2.81 5.31 7.96
C ALA A 28 -3.90 5.08 9.01
N GLU A 29 -4.40 6.16 9.60
CA GLU A 29 -5.49 6.10 10.57
C GLU A 29 -6.82 5.98 9.84
N TYR A 30 -7.45 4.81 9.93
CA TYR A 30 -8.67 4.52 9.18
C TYR A 30 -9.98 4.72 9.95
N GLY A 31 -9.92 4.87 11.28
CA GLY A 31 -11.08 5.03 12.16
C GLY A 31 -12.03 3.83 12.14
N GLY A 32 -12.17 3.13 13.27
CA GLY A 32 -13.06 1.97 13.39
C GLY A 32 -14.35 2.30 14.12
N GLU A 33 -15.31 2.94 13.45
CA GLU A 33 -16.67 3.12 13.97
C GLU A 33 -17.72 2.81 12.90
N GLY A 34 -18.84 2.23 13.31
CA GLY A 34 -19.97 1.88 12.43
C GLY A 34 -19.70 0.66 11.54
N ASN A 35 -20.12 0.70 10.28
CA ASN A 35 -20.03 -0.41 9.32
C ASN A 35 -18.68 -0.46 8.58
N LYS A 36 -17.63 0.12 9.19
CA LYS A 36 -16.29 0.13 8.61
C LYS A 36 -15.49 -1.10 9.05
N THR A 37 -14.89 -1.78 8.09
CA THR A 37 -13.98 -2.90 8.34
C THR A 37 -12.57 -2.52 7.90
N ILE A 38 -11.59 -2.70 8.78
CA ILE A 38 -10.17 -2.48 8.50
C ILE A 38 -9.57 -3.78 7.93
N PHE A 39 -8.65 -3.64 6.99
CA PHE A 39 -7.86 -4.76 6.49
C PHE A 39 -6.38 -4.38 6.39
N ASP A 40 -5.54 -5.38 6.64
CA ASP A 40 -4.11 -5.35 6.40
C ASP A 40 -3.76 -6.61 5.61
N TRP A 41 -3.28 -6.42 4.39
CA TRP A 41 -2.98 -7.49 3.46
C TRP A 41 -1.61 -7.29 2.85
N SER A 42 -0.86 -8.38 2.68
CA SER A 42 0.42 -8.36 2.01
C SER A 42 0.64 -9.59 1.14
N PHE A 43 1.39 -9.39 0.05
CA PHE A 43 1.90 -10.45 -0.81
C PHE A 43 3.23 -10.01 -1.42
N GLY A 44 4.30 -10.69 -1.02
CA GLY A 44 5.66 -10.30 -1.42
C GLY A 44 5.95 -8.84 -1.04
N PRO A 45 6.45 -8.00 -1.97
CA PRO A 45 6.80 -6.60 -1.72
C PRO A 45 5.60 -5.64 -1.80
N VAL A 46 4.37 -6.15 -1.89
CA VAL A 46 3.14 -5.36 -1.96
C VAL A 46 2.37 -5.49 -0.66
N MET A 47 2.02 -4.35 -0.06
CA MET A 47 1.17 -4.28 1.14
C MET A 47 0.01 -3.31 0.88
N ASN A 48 -1.19 -3.67 1.31
CA ASN A 48 -2.41 -2.86 1.25
C ASN A 48 -2.99 -2.77 2.66
N GLN A 49 -2.91 -1.60 3.28
CA GLN A 49 -3.64 -1.28 4.50
C GLN A 49 -4.81 -0.38 4.16
N GLY A 50 -5.97 -0.60 4.75
CA GLY A 50 -7.17 0.16 4.38
C GLY A 50 -8.37 -0.05 5.28
N CYS A 51 -9.44 0.66 4.96
CA CYS A 51 -10.77 0.38 5.47
C CYS A 51 -11.84 0.49 4.39
N ILE A 52 -12.93 -0.25 4.57
CA ILE A 52 -14.10 -0.23 3.71
C ILE A 52 -15.36 0.01 4.54
N ASP A 53 -16.30 0.82 4.05
CA ASP A 53 -17.66 0.87 4.55
C ASP A 53 -18.52 -0.20 3.86
N LEU A 54 -19.02 -1.18 4.63
CA LEU A 54 -19.75 -2.33 4.07
C LEU A 54 -21.16 -1.99 3.54
N ASN A 55 -21.70 -0.80 3.83
CA ASN A 55 -22.98 -0.37 3.25
C ASN A 55 -22.77 0.30 1.89
N THR A 56 -21.76 1.18 1.80
CA THR A 56 -21.55 2.02 0.62
C THR A 56 -20.55 1.43 -0.37
N TYR A 57 -19.68 0.53 0.11
CA TYR A 57 -18.46 0.04 -0.55
C TYR A 57 -17.45 1.15 -0.88
N GLU A 58 -17.52 2.27 -0.16
CA GLU A 58 -16.46 3.28 -0.15
C GLU A 58 -15.24 2.70 0.57
N ILE A 59 -14.06 2.91 -0.01
CA ILE A 59 -12.82 2.30 0.42
C ILE A 59 -11.69 3.33 0.48
N LYS A 60 -10.89 3.25 1.54
CA LYS A 60 -9.61 3.94 1.65
C LYS A 60 -8.49 2.91 1.69
N ILE A 61 -7.48 3.07 0.83
CA ILE A 61 -6.34 2.14 0.75
C ILE A 61 -5.05 2.93 0.67
N THR A 62 -4.06 2.55 1.47
CA THR A 62 -2.70 3.06 1.39
C THR A 62 -1.78 1.91 0.96
N PRO A 63 -1.54 1.75 -0.35
CA PRO A 63 -0.66 0.71 -0.84
C PRO A 63 0.82 1.07 -0.69
N THR A 64 1.63 0.06 -0.41
CA THR A 64 3.08 0.15 -0.31
C THR A 64 3.72 -0.85 -1.27
N TYR A 65 4.70 -0.38 -2.03
CA TYR A 65 5.41 -1.18 -3.05
C TYR A 65 6.91 -1.14 -2.78
N ASN A 66 7.49 -2.28 -2.44
CA ASN A 66 8.92 -2.41 -2.12
C ASN A 66 9.40 -1.31 -1.16
N GLY A 67 8.65 -1.12 -0.07
CA GLY A 67 8.93 -0.11 0.96
C GLY A 67 8.64 1.35 0.57
N ILE A 68 7.95 1.60 -0.56
CA ILE A 68 7.52 2.94 -0.96
C ILE A 68 6.01 3.04 -0.83
N GLN A 69 5.53 3.85 0.12
CA GLN A 69 4.11 4.13 0.31
C GLN A 69 3.63 5.10 -0.79
N ALA A 70 2.58 4.73 -1.54
CA ALA A 70 2.09 5.54 -2.66
C ALA A 70 1.06 6.63 -2.24
N GLY A 71 0.80 6.75 -0.94
CA GLY A 71 -0.25 7.62 -0.38
C GLY A 71 -1.60 6.92 -0.27
N THR A 72 -2.59 7.60 0.32
CA THR A 72 -3.94 7.05 0.50
C THR A 72 -4.83 7.35 -0.71
N LEU A 73 -5.39 6.30 -1.28
CA LEU A 73 -6.43 6.34 -2.31
C LEU A 73 -7.80 6.27 -1.63
N ASP A 74 -8.77 7.02 -2.14
CA ASP A 74 -10.18 7.01 -1.71
C ASP A 74 -11.06 6.82 -2.95
N GLY A 75 -12.07 5.96 -2.86
CA GLY A 75 -12.96 5.65 -3.97
C GLY A 75 -14.04 4.63 -3.60
N SER A 76 -14.69 4.04 -4.61
CA SER A 76 -15.70 3.00 -4.41
C SER A 76 -15.33 1.71 -5.12
N LEU A 77 -15.47 0.56 -4.45
CA LEU A 77 -15.27 -0.75 -5.08
C LEU A 77 -16.41 -1.17 -6.01
N LYS A 78 -17.53 -0.43 -6.05
CA LYS A 78 -18.60 -0.65 -7.04
C LYS A 78 -18.11 -0.41 -8.47
N ASP A 79 -17.31 0.63 -8.64
CA ASP A 79 -16.72 1.02 -9.92
C ASP A 79 -15.34 0.37 -10.14
N GLY A 80 -14.79 -0.22 -9.08
CA GLY A 80 -13.40 -0.63 -9.00
C GLY A 80 -12.46 0.57 -8.84
N MET A 81 -11.23 0.29 -8.41
CA MET A 81 -10.19 1.30 -8.24
C MET A 81 -8.85 0.76 -8.73
N GLY A 82 -7.95 1.62 -9.18
CA GLY A 82 -6.62 1.18 -9.57
C GLY A 82 -5.60 2.29 -9.60
N ILE A 83 -4.33 1.90 -9.61
CA ILE A 83 -3.18 2.78 -9.66
C ILE A 83 -2.17 2.26 -10.68
N ASN A 84 -1.59 3.16 -11.46
CA ASN A 84 -0.44 2.88 -12.31
C ASN A 84 0.84 3.28 -11.56
N LEU A 85 1.82 2.41 -11.57
CA LEU A 85 3.08 2.54 -10.86
C LEU A 85 4.20 2.87 -11.85
N ASP A 86 4.84 4.01 -11.61
CA ASP A 86 6.05 4.42 -12.32
C ASP A 86 7.15 4.81 -11.32
N LEU A 87 7.40 3.96 -10.33
CA LEU A 87 8.39 4.20 -9.27
C LEU A 87 9.78 3.74 -9.69
N PHE A 88 10.82 4.19 -8.99
CA PHE A 88 12.20 3.76 -9.30
C PHE A 88 12.40 2.26 -9.10
N THR A 89 11.76 1.67 -8.11
CA THR A 89 11.92 0.26 -7.73
C THR A 89 10.77 -0.64 -8.19
N ALA A 90 9.65 -0.06 -8.64
CA ALA A 90 8.43 -0.79 -9.00
C ALA A 90 7.72 -0.14 -10.19
N LYS A 91 7.34 -0.93 -11.19
CA LYS A 91 6.57 -0.50 -12.37
C LYS A 91 5.35 -1.39 -12.56
N GLY A 92 4.28 -0.89 -13.18
CA GLY A 92 3.13 -1.70 -13.56
C GLY A 92 1.80 -1.11 -13.09
N SER A 93 0.86 -1.95 -12.67
CA SER A 93 -0.43 -1.50 -12.15
C SER A 93 -1.00 -2.44 -11.08
N GLN A 94 -1.86 -1.88 -10.24
CA GLN A 94 -2.67 -2.65 -9.30
C GLN A 94 -4.12 -2.18 -9.40
N ARG A 95 -5.05 -3.13 -9.27
CA ARG A 95 -6.49 -2.84 -9.21
C ARG A 95 -7.10 -3.48 -7.97
N TRP A 96 -8.14 -2.85 -7.42
CA TRP A 96 -8.98 -3.36 -6.34
C TRP A 96 -10.42 -3.38 -6.82
N TYR A 97 -11.14 -4.45 -6.51
CA TYR A 97 -12.51 -4.64 -6.97
C TYR A 97 -13.29 -5.55 -6.04
N LEU A 98 -14.62 -5.42 -6.10
CA LEU A 98 -15.55 -6.33 -5.44
C LEU A 98 -15.76 -7.58 -6.30
N LYS A 99 -15.72 -8.75 -5.68
CA LYS A 99 -16.07 -10.04 -6.30
C LYS A 99 -17.13 -10.72 -5.46
N ASN A 100 -18.06 -11.43 -6.10
CA ASN A 100 -19.14 -12.19 -5.45
C ASN A 100 -20.06 -11.37 -4.52
N GLY A 101 -20.00 -10.02 -4.58
CA GLY A 101 -20.79 -9.12 -3.74
C GLY A 101 -20.27 -8.95 -2.31
N ASN A 102 -19.32 -9.78 -1.86
CA ASN A 102 -18.86 -9.77 -0.47
C ASN A 102 -17.35 -10.07 -0.30
N GLU A 103 -16.58 -10.02 -1.38
CA GLU A 103 -15.14 -10.24 -1.34
C GLU A 103 -14.40 -9.06 -1.95
N ILE A 104 -13.34 -8.62 -1.28
CA ILE A 104 -12.40 -7.65 -1.84
C ILE A 104 -11.25 -8.42 -2.46
N TRP A 105 -10.96 -8.11 -3.72
CA TRP A 105 -9.86 -8.70 -4.46
C TRP A 105 -8.92 -7.61 -4.97
N THR A 106 -7.66 -8.00 -5.18
CA THR A 106 -6.68 -7.18 -5.87
C THR A 106 -6.06 -7.94 -7.03
N ASN A 107 -5.96 -7.27 -8.17
CA ASN A 107 -5.19 -7.72 -9.32
C ASN A 107 -3.84 -7.02 -9.29
N LEU A 108 -2.77 -7.80 -9.33
CA LEU A 108 -1.41 -7.30 -9.46
C LEU A 108 -0.91 -7.55 -10.89
N ASP A 109 -0.31 -6.52 -11.48
CA ASP A 109 0.61 -6.64 -12.61
C ASP A 109 1.80 -5.71 -12.35
N ILE A 110 2.70 -6.16 -11.47
CA ILE A 110 3.77 -5.33 -10.91
C ILE A 110 5.12 -6.00 -11.17
N LYS A 111 6.09 -5.23 -11.65
CA LYS A 111 7.49 -5.64 -11.77
C LYS A 111 8.35 -4.87 -10.78
N ILE A 112 9.07 -5.59 -9.94
CA ILE A 112 10.09 -5.06 -9.03
C ILE A 112 11.46 -5.20 -9.68
N VAL A 113 12.23 -4.11 -9.72
CA VAL A 113 13.49 -4.02 -10.47
C VAL A 113 14.53 -5.06 -10.03
N PHE A 114 14.55 -5.43 -8.74
CA PHE A 114 15.58 -6.30 -8.14
C PHE A 114 15.06 -7.64 -7.59
N ASP A 115 13.80 -8.00 -7.84
CA ASP A 115 13.19 -9.19 -7.25
C ASP A 115 12.52 -10.04 -8.35
N GLY A 116 11.43 -9.54 -8.93
CA GLY A 116 10.73 -10.25 -9.99
C GLY A 116 9.40 -9.60 -10.36
N SER A 117 8.54 -10.38 -11.00
CA SER A 117 7.20 -9.97 -11.38
C SER A 117 6.16 -10.61 -10.45
N PHE A 118 5.22 -9.79 -9.97
CA PHE A 118 4.11 -10.16 -9.11
C PHE A 118 2.83 -9.96 -9.91
N GLN A 119 2.27 -11.06 -10.38
CA GLN A 119 1.10 -11.08 -11.25
C GLN A 119 0.02 -12.00 -10.69
N GLY A 120 -1.24 -11.60 -10.86
CA GLY A 120 -2.39 -12.45 -10.54
C GLY A 120 -3.46 -11.76 -9.69
N ASP A 121 -4.51 -12.52 -9.40
CA ASP A 121 -5.63 -12.09 -8.58
C ASP A 121 -5.57 -12.72 -7.19
N TYR A 122 -5.68 -11.88 -6.17
CA TYR A 122 -5.59 -12.27 -4.78
C TYR A 122 -6.76 -11.75 -3.98
N LYS A 123 -7.37 -12.61 -3.18
CA LYS A 123 -8.40 -12.20 -2.22
C LYS A 123 -7.73 -11.47 -1.06
N ILE A 124 -8.24 -10.28 -0.74
CA ILE A 124 -7.84 -9.51 0.44
C ILE A 124 -8.64 -9.98 1.64
N MET A 125 -9.97 -9.97 1.53
CA MET A 125 -10.88 -10.36 2.60
C MET A 125 -12.27 -10.73 2.07
N SER A 126 -13.08 -11.32 2.94
CA SER A 126 -14.54 -11.43 2.77
C SER A 126 -15.26 -10.95 4.01
N PHE A 127 -16.50 -10.53 3.84
CA PHE A 127 -17.39 -10.09 4.90
C PHE A 127 -18.81 -10.63 4.70
#